data_AF-A0A6A1VZH5-F1
#
_entry.id   AF-A0A6A1VZH5-F1
#
_cell.length_a   1.000
_cell.length_b   1.000
_cell.length_c   1.000
_cell.angle_alpha   90.00
_cell.angle_beta   90.00
_cell.angle_gamma   90.00
#
_symmetry.space_group_name_H-M   'P 1'
#
loop_
_entity.id
_entity.type
_entity.pdbx_description
1 polymer ?
#
loop_
_entity_poly.entity_id
_entity_poly.type
_entity_poly.pdbx_seq_one_letter_code
_entity_poly.pdbx_strand_id
1 'polypeptide(L)'
;MKISWSAKKVLYGPNVNATQRFWRAKERFFVKKLIPEILSSFSWQGKEANQFDDENPPYRFQRTDQWRPVYSWLESLNQEEVVKSKEISDWLSANPEVQEQLCSRHSRYHLMHYIKKCHIKILKRKEKKLDNIDIVLHIGDITYANGYISQWDQFTSQVEPIASAVPYMIGSGNHERDWPNTGSFYDTKDSGGECGVLAETMFYVPSENRAKFWYFTDFGMFHFCIADRQKQPWLIFAAHRVLGYSSDYFYGLEGSFAEPMGRESLQQLWQKYKLDLAFYGHVHNYERTCPIYQNQCVNTEKSHYSGPLNGTIHVVCWMRRKPPIKLQPSDTRVESFTEIMTLDLSILTAFSHSSLLFEYKKSRDGNVYDSFTITRDYKDVLACVHDGCEPTTLAT
;
A
#
# COMPACT_ATOMS: atom_id res chain seq x y z
N MET A 1 11.22 -11.03 6.64
CA MET A 1 10.15 -10.63 5.70
C MET A 1 10.16 -9.12 5.56
N LYS A 2 10.34 -8.50 4.37
CA LYS A 2 10.49 -7.03 4.20
C LYS A 2 9.50 -6.35 3.22
N ILE A 3 9.22 -5.06 3.45
CA ILE A 3 8.19 -4.23 2.74
C ILE A 3 8.77 -2.87 2.24
N SER A 4 8.17 -2.20 1.23
CA SER A 4 8.66 -0.97 0.54
C SER A 4 7.52 -0.09 -0.11
N TRP A 5 7.76 1.16 -0.59
CA TRP A 5 6.76 2.26 -0.91
C TRP A 5 7.22 3.37 -1.95
N SER A 6 6.35 4.13 -2.72
CA SER A 6 6.81 5.10 -3.80
C SER A 6 5.80 6.00 -4.66
N ALA A 7 5.72 7.40 -4.64
CA ALA A 7 5.31 8.34 -5.79
C ALA A 7 5.19 9.94 -5.63
N LYS A 8 4.69 10.75 -6.65
CA LYS A 8 4.97 12.19 -7.11
C LYS A 8 3.86 13.39 -7.31
N LYS A 9 3.63 14.44 -6.45
CA LYS A 9 2.59 15.58 -6.59
C LYS A 9 2.54 16.65 -7.75
N VAL A 10 1.32 17.20 -8.11
CA VAL A 10 0.96 18.52 -8.80
C VAL A 10 -0.39 19.16 -8.32
N LEU A 11 -0.55 20.51 -8.32
CA LEU A 11 -1.42 21.34 -7.42
C LEU A 11 -2.48 22.29 -8.07
N TYR A 12 -3.47 22.80 -7.30
CA TYR A 12 -3.84 24.25 -7.11
C TYR A 12 -5.02 24.43 -6.08
N GLY A 13 -4.98 25.43 -5.17
CA GLY A 13 -5.95 25.59 -4.04
C GLY A 13 -6.63 26.96 -3.88
N PRO A 14 -7.54 27.17 -2.88
CA PRO A 14 -7.96 28.53 -2.46
C PRO A 14 -8.36 28.77 -0.97
N ASN A 15 -8.55 30.05 -0.64
CA ASN A 15 -9.17 30.73 0.54
C ASN A 15 -9.96 29.95 1.62
N VAL A 16 -9.73 30.36 2.89
CA VAL A 16 -10.04 29.60 4.13
C VAL A 16 -11.40 29.90 4.81
N ASN A 17 -12.07 31.02 4.52
CA ASN A 17 -13.19 31.48 5.38
C ASN A 17 -14.57 30.85 5.13
N ALA A 18 -14.76 30.05 4.08
CA ALA A 18 -16.03 29.37 3.81
C ALA A 18 -16.14 28.01 4.55
N THR A 19 -15.00 27.37 4.84
CA THR A 19 -14.92 25.96 5.21
C THR A 19 -15.53 25.67 6.58
N GLN A 20 -15.29 26.51 7.59
CA GLN A 20 -15.72 26.27 8.98
C GLN A 20 -17.24 26.10 9.18
N ARG A 21 -18.09 26.71 8.33
CA ARG A 21 -19.55 26.54 8.43
C ARG A 21 -20.06 25.29 7.73
N PHE A 22 -19.32 24.76 6.75
CA PHE A 22 -19.67 23.54 6.04
C PHE A 22 -19.36 22.27 6.88
N TRP A 23 -18.28 22.30 7.67
CA TRP A 23 -17.82 21.13 8.45
C TRP A 23 -18.83 20.63 9.49
N ARG A 24 -19.55 21.52 10.20
CA ARG A 24 -20.57 21.13 11.21
C ARG A 24 -21.77 20.36 10.63
N ALA A 25 -21.97 20.40 9.30
CA ALA A 25 -23.00 19.59 8.63
C ALA A 25 -22.48 18.18 8.29
N LYS A 26 -21.21 18.04 7.92
CA LYS A 26 -20.58 16.74 7.57
C LYS A 26 -20.39 15.81 8.78
N GLU A 27 -20.19 16.37 9.98
CA GLU A 27 -20.09 15.63 11.26
C GLU A 27 -21.26 14.63 11.46
N ARG A 28 -22.49 15.04 11.13
CA ARG A 28 -23.69 14.20 11.23
C ARG A 28 -23.79 13.08 10.19
N PHE A 29 -23.01 13.15 9.11
CA PHE A 29 -23.02 12.16 8.03
C PHE A 29 -21.98 11.04 8.27
N PHE A 30 -20.78 11.41 8.73
CA PHE A 30 -19.69 10.47 9.01
C PHE A 30 -20.06 9.46 10.09
N VAL A 31 -20.56 9.95 11.24
CA VAL A 31 -20.93 9.12 12.41
C VAL A 31 -22.13 8.21 12.11
N LYS A 32 -23.09 8.64 11.29
CA LYS A 32 -24.34 7.89 11.06
C LYS A 32 -24.26 6.80 9.99
N LYS A 33 -23.21 6.77 9.15
CA LYS A 33 -23.17 5.87 7.98
C LYS A 33 -21.99 4.91 7.95
N LEU A 34 -20.79 5.36 8.30
CA LEU A 34 -19.59 4.54 8.14
C LEU A 34 -19.45 3.46 9.24
N ILE A 35 -19.71 3.83 10.50
CA ILE A 35 -19.60 2.91 11.65
C ILE A 35 -20.64 1.78 11.59
N PRO A 36 -21.93 2.02 11.27
CA PRO A 36 -22.91 0.95 11.12
C PRO A 36 -22.64 0.02 9.92
N GLU A 37 -22.19 0.55 8.77
CA GLU A 37 -21.83 -0.30 7.62
C GLU A 37 -20.68 -1.25 7.99
N ILE A 38 -19.62 -0.74 8.62
CA ILE A 38 -18.49 -1.55 9.12
C ILE A 38 -18.96 -2.60 10.14
N LEU A 39 -19.85 -2.27 11.07
CA LEU A 39 -20.33 -3.23 12.08
C LEU A 39 -21.31 -4.27 11.50
N SER A 40 -22.05 -3.93 10.44
CA SER A 40 -23.06 -4.81 9.85
C SER A 40 -22.50 -5.97 9.02
N SER A 41 -21.30 -5.84 8.46
CA SER A 41 -20.63 -6.92 7.70
C SER A 41 -20.05 -8.02 8.59
N PHE A 42 -20.06 -7.86 9.92
CA PHE A 42 -19.57 -8.88 10.86
C PHE A 42 -20.61 -9.93 11.30
N SER A 43 -21.88 -9.84 10.88
CA SER A 43 -22.87 -10.88 11.20
C SER A 43 -22.79 -12.07 10.22
N TRP A 44 -21.86 -13.00 10.49
CA TRP A 44 -21.81 -14.30 9.82
C TRP A 44 -23.07 -15.12 10.15
N GLN A 45 -24.03 -15.18 9.23
CA GLN A 45 -24.96 -16.30 9.11
C GLN A 45 -24.59 -17.07 7.84
N GLY A 46 -24.03 -18.27 8.03
CA GLY A 46 -23.65 -19.14 6.91
C GLY A 46 -24.87 -19.49 6.06
N LYS A 47 -24.76 -19.27 4.75
CA LYS A 47 -25.63 -19.87 3.74
C LYS A 47 -24.76 -20.44 2.62
N GLU A 48 -25.27 -21.51 2.04
CA GLU A 48 -24.51 -22.45 1.21
C GLU A 48 -24.10 -21.84 -0.14
N ALA A 49 -23.00 -22.37 -0.68
CA ALA A 49 -22.51 -21.99 -2.00
C ALA A 49 -23.46 -22.53 -3.08
N ASN A 50 -24.24 -21.64 -3.69
CA ASN A 50 -24.96 -21.93 -4.93
C ASN A 50 -24.12 -21.50 -6.15
N GLN A 51 -24.18 -22.34 -7.18
CA GLN A 51 -23.52 -22.13 -8.47
C GLN A 51 -23.98 -20.81 -9.10
N PHE A 52 -23.04 -20.08 -9.71
CA PHE A 52 -23.33 -18.99 -10.63
C PHE A 52 -22.73 -19.33 -11.99
N ASP A 53 -23.59 -19.34 -13.01
CA ASP A 53 -23.26 -19.76 -14.37
C ASP A 53 -22.36 -18.78 -15.12
N ASP A 54 -21.69 -19.31 -16.15
CA ASP A 54 -20.94 -18.56 -17.15
C ASP A 54 -21.84 -17.59 -17.94
N GLU A 55 -21.65 -16.28 -17.77
CA GLU A 55 -21.79 -15.29 -18.86
C GLU A 55 -21.20 -13.92 -18.46
N ASN A 56 -19.93 -13.68 -18.83
CA ASN A 56 -19.22 -12.42 -18.57
C ASN A 56 -18.92 -11.69 -19.91
N PRO A 57 -19.20 -10.38 -20.05
CA PRO A 57 -19.00 -9.66 -21.30
C PRO A 57 -17.50 -9.49 -21.66
N PRO A 58 -17.15 -9.37 -22.96
CA PRO A 58 -15.78 -9.56 -23.43
C PRO A 58 -14.84 -8.40 -23.06
N TYR A 59 -13.93 -8.67 -22.13
CA TYR A 59 -12.87 -7.77 -21.68
C TYR A 59 -11.84 -7.50 -22.78
N ARG A 60 -11.51 -6.21 -22.99
CA ARG A 60 -10.80 -5.69 -24.18
C ARG A 60 -9.28 -5.90 -24.19
N PHE A 61 -8.75 -6.92 -23.49
CA PHE A 61 -7.31 -7.23 -23.44
C PHE A 61 -6.98 -8.74 -23.45
N GLN A 62 -7.64 -9.53 -24.31
CA GLN A 62 -7.43 -10.99 -24.43
C GLN A 62 -6.02 -11.47 -24.88
N ARG A 63 -5.04 -10.57 -25.10
CA ARG A 63 -3.70 -10.97 -25.59
C ARG A 63 -2.83 -11.63 -24.51
N THR A 64 -3.03 -11.29 -23.24
CA THR A 64 -2.23 -11.82 -22.12
C THR A 64 -2.74 -13.17 -21.62
N ASP A 65 -4.05 -13.41 -21.68
CA ASP A 65 -4.66 -14.63 -21.11
C ASP A 65 -4.23 -15.91 -21.83
N GLN A 66 -4.06 -15.85 -23.15
CA GLN A 66 -3.61 -16.97 -24.00
C GLN A 66 -2.20 -17.49 -23.62
N TRP A 67 -1.36 -16.64 -23.03
CA TRP A 67 -0.01 -17.02 -22.61
C TRP A 67 0.08 -17.37 -21.11
N ARG A 68 -1.00 -17.24 -20.32
CA ARG A 68 -1.00 -17.60 -18.89
C ARG A 68 -0.51 -19.03 -18.61
N PRO A 69 -0.93 -20.08 -19.35
CA PRO A 69 -0.45 -21.45 -19.09
C PRO A 69 1.06 -21.57 -19.29
N VAL A 70 1.59 -20.88 -20.30
CA VAL A 70 3.03 -20.82 -20.61
C VAL A 70 3.79 -20.07 -19.52
N TYR A 71 3.29 -18.92 -19.05
CA TYR A 71 3.91 -18.17 -17.95
C TYR A 71 3.95 -18.99 -16.66
N SER A 72 2.82 -19.59 -16.26
CA SER A 72 2.71 -20.46 -15.08
C SER A 72 3.70 -21.63 -15.15
N TRP A 73 3.80 -22.29 -16.31
CA TRP A 73 4.82 -23.32 -16.53
C TRP A 73 6.24 -22.77 -16.37
N LEU A 74 6.61 -21.69 -17.08
CA LEU A 74 7.96 -21.11 -16.99
C LEU A 74 8.34 -20.65 -15.58
N GLU A 75 7.38 -20.18 -14.78
CA GLU A 75 7.62 -19.77 -13.39
C GLU A 75 7.84 -20.98 -12.47
N SER A 76 7.11 -22.09 -12.71
CA SER A 76 7.28 -23.37 -11.99
C SER A 76 8.64 -24.05 -12.22
N LEU A 77 9.36 -23.68 -13.29
CA LEU A 77 10.68 -24.25 -13.58
C LEU A 77 11.73 -23.71 -12.61
N ASN A 78 12.31 -24.63 -11.83
CA ASN A 78 13.41 -24.35 -10.91
C ASN A 78 14.78 -24.50 -11.61
N GLN A 79 14.99 -23.72 -12.68
CA GLN A 79 16.24 -23.67 -13.42
C GLN A 79 16.71 -22.22 -13.64
N GLU A 80 18.02 -22.05 -13.79
CA GLU A 80 18.66 -20.74 -13.99
C GLU A 80 18.98 -20.47 -15.47
N GLU A 81 18.93 -21.49 -16.33
CA GLU A 81 19.13 -21.37 -17.78
C GLU A 81 17.83 -21.13 -18.55
N VAL A 82 17.94 -20.50 -19.74
CA VAL A 82 16.80 -20.29 -20.65
C VAL A 82 16.30 -21.63 -21.21
N VAL A 83 14.97 -21.82 -21.29
CA VAL A 83 14.35 -23.05 -21.78
C VAL A 83 14.84 -23.42 -23.18
N LYS A 84 15.20 -24.70 -23.34
CA LYS A 84 15.69 -25.28 -24.59
C LYS A 84 14.51 -25.58 -25.51
N SER A 85 14.73 -25.53 -26.83
CA SER A 85 13.64 -25.72 -27.82
C SER A 85 12.95 -27.09 -27.70
N LYS A 86 13.67 -28.09 -27.17
CA LYS A 86 13.14 -29.43 -26.89
C LYS A 86 12.12 -29.37 -25.75
N GLU A 87 12.49 -28.84 -24.59
CA GLU A 87 11.62 -28.71 -23.40
C GLU A 87 10.30 -27.99 -23.71
N ILE A 88 10.36 -26.92 -24.51
CA ILE A 88 9.17 -26.19 -24.98
C ILE A 88 8.31 -27.08 -25.89
N SER A 89 8.92 -27.87 -26.77
CA SER A 89 8.18 -28.80 -27.65
C SER A 89 7.56 -29.96 -26.88
N ASP A 90 8.28 -30.50 -25.89
CA ASP A 90 7.83 -31.59 -25.02
C ASP A 90 6.65 -31.11 -24.15
N TRP A 91 6.73 -29.91 -23.57
CA TRP A 91 5.63 -29.32 -22.78
C TRP A 91 4.39 -28.99 -23.64
N LEU A 92 4.56 -28.43 -24.84
CA LEU A 92 3.44 -28.20 -25.76
C LEU A 92 2.75 -29.52 -26.13
N SER A 93 3.51 -30.56 -26.41
CA SER A 93 2.98 -31.90 -26.75
C SER A 93 2.20 -32.53 -25.58
N ALA A 94 2.53 -32.18 -24.34
CA ALA A 94 1.80 -32.58 -23.14
C ALA A 94 0.56 -31.72 -22.85
N ASN A 95 0.39 -30.57 -23.55
CA ASN A 95 -0.71 -29.62 -23.34
C ASN A 95 -1.38 -29.28 -24.70
N PRO A 96 -2.05 -30.25 -25.34
CA PRO A 96 -2.51 -30.13 -26.74
C PRO A 96 -3.49 -28.97 -26.98
N GLU A 97 -4.38 -28.67 -26.04
CA GLU A 97 -5.32 -27.54 -26.13
C GLU A 97 -4.60 -26.19 -26.23
N VAL A 98 -3.58 -25.99 -25.39
CA VAL A 98 -2.73 -24.79 -25.41
C VAL A 98 -1.88 -24.75 -26.67
N GLN A 99 -1.37 -25.90 -27.12
CA GLN A 99 -0.61 -26.01 -28.36
C GLN A 99 -1.45 -25.60 -29.57
N GLU A 100 -2.67 -26.12 -29.72
CA GLU A 100 -3.58 -25.78 -30.81
C GLU A 100 -3.93 -24.29 -30.79
N GLN A 101 -4.32 -23.76 -29.63
CA GLN A 101 -4.67 -22.35 -29.46
C GLN A 101 -3.52 -21.42 -29.89
N LEU A 102 -2.28 -21.68 -29.44
CA LEU A 102 -1.13 -20.85 -29.78
C LEU A 102 -0.64 -21.05 -31.23
N CYS A 103 -0.65 -22.29 -31.74
CA CYS A 103 -0.20 -22.58 -33.11
C CYS A 103 -1.17 -22.04 -34.18
N SER A 104 -2.46 -21.90 -33.87
CA SER A 104 -3.45 -21.28 -34.77
C SER A 104 -3.14 -19.82 -35.11
N ARG A 105 -2.38 -19.12 -34.25
CA ARG A 105 -2.12 -17.66 -34.34
C ARG A 105 -0.65 -17.29 -34.51
N HIS A 106 0.28 -18.19 -34.19
CA HIS A 106 1.71 -17.90 -34.19
C HIS A 106 2.51 -18.99 -34.93
N SER A 107 3.45 -18.57 -35.78
CA SER A 107 4.39 -19.52 -36.40
C SER A 107 5.25 -20.20 -35.33
N ARG A 108 5.67 -21.45 -35.58
CA ARG A 108 6.54 -22.22 -34.66
C ARG A 108 7.80 -21.45 -34.25
N TYR A 109 8.38 -20.67 -35.17
CA TYR A 109 9.53 -19.80 -34.88
C TYR A 109 9.17 -18.67 -33.91
N HIS A 110 8.07 -17.94 -34.18
CA HIS A 110 7.59 -16.85 -33.31
C HIS A 110 7.29 -17.37 -31.90
N LEU A 111 6.60 -18.50 -31.81
CA LEU A 111 6.21 -19.15 -30.55
C LEU A 111 7.46 -19.55 -29.75
N MET A 112 8.41 -20.28 -30.36
CA MET A 112 9.69 -20.63 -29.72
C MET A 112 10.49 -19.40 -29.26
N HIS A 113 10.57 -18.35 -30.08
CA HIS A 113 11.30 -17.13 -29.74
C HIS A 113 10.62 -16.36 -28.59
N TYR A 114 9.30 -16.23 -28.62
CA TYR A 114 8.53 -15.51 -27.60
C TYR A 114 8.61 -16.21 -26.23
N ILE A 115 8.47 -17.54 -26.19
CA ILE A 115 8.59 -18.32 -24.94
C ILE A 115 9.98 -18.15 -24.32
N LYS A 116 11.05 -18.25 -25.12
CA LYS A 116 12.42 -18.00 -24.63
C LYS A 116 12.61 -16.57 -24.14
N LYS A 117 12.05 -15.57 -24.84
CA LYS A 117 12.09 -14.16 -24.43
C LYS A 117 11.33 -13.93 -23.12
N CYS A 118 10.24 -14.65 -22.89
CA CYS A 118 9.51 -14.66 -21.62
C CYS A 118 10.34 -15.29 -20.50
N HIS A 119 10.99 -16.44 -20.74
CA HIS A 119 11.85 -17.04 -19.71
C HIS A 119 13.07 -16.17 -19.40
N ILE A 120 13.69 -15.52 -20.39
CA ILE A 120 14.76 -14.52 -20.16
C ILE A 120 14.27 -13.36 -19.27
N LYS A 121 13.04 -12.89 -19.44
CA LYS A 121 12.44 -11.89 -18.54
C LYS A 121 12.28 -12.44 -17.11
N ILE A 122 11.76 -13.67 -16.96
CA ILE A 122 11.57 -14.33 -15.65
C ILE A 122 12.92 -14.54 -14.94
N LEU A 123 13.92 -15.06 -15.64
CA LEU A 123 15.27 -15.27 -15.10
C LEU A 123 15.90 -13.95 -14.66
N LYS A 124 15.81 -12.89 -15.48
CA LYS A 124 16.28 -11.55 -15.08
C LYS A 124 15.49 -10.94 -13.91
N ARG A 125 14.25 -11.37 -13.64
CA ARG A 125 13.49 -11.01 -12.43
C ARG A 125 13.91 -11.86 -11.22
N LYS A 126 14.22 -13.15 -11.40
CA LYS A 126 14.77 -14.03 -10.35
C LYS A 126 16.18 -13.57 -9.93
N GLU A 127 17.03 -13.20 -10.89
CA GLU A 127 18.37 -12.63 -10.70
C GLU A 127 18.32 -11.22 -10.09
N LYS A 128 17.35 -10.39 -10.51
CA LYS A 128 17.00 -9.13 -9.84
C LYS A 128 15.95 -9.34 -8.73
N LYS A 129 16.06 -10.41 -7.94
CA LYS A 129 15.35 -10.44 -6.66
C LYS A 129 15.79 -9.22 -5.86
N LEU A 130 14.84 -8.36 -5.52
CA LEU A 130 15.09 -7.15 -4.74
C LEU A 130 15.44 -7.63 -3.33
N ASP A 131 16.75 -7.70 -3.01
CA ASP A 131 17.26 -8.53 -1.90
C ASP A 131 16.45 -8.39 -0.60
N ASN A 132 15.78 -9.50 -0.24
CA ASN A 132 14.91 -9.67 0.92
C ASN A 132 13.57 -8.91 0.98
N ILE A 133 13.06 -8.27 -0.08
CA ILE A 133 11.68 -7.72 -0.10
C ILE A 133 10.69 -8.75 -0.61
N ASP A 134 9.59 -8.95 0.12
CA ASP A 134 8.62 -10.03 -0.09
C ASP A 134 7.24 -9.53 -0.53
N ILE A 135 6.88 -8.29 -0.16
CA ILE A 135 5.65 -7.59 -0.52
C ILE A 135 5.93 -6.09 -0.61
N VAL A 136 5.19 -5.36 -1.43
CA VAL A 136 5.22 -3.89 -1.50
C VAL A 136 3.82 -3.39 -1.21
N LEU A 137 3.71 -2.31 -0.43
CA LEU A 137 2.46 -1.61 -0.19
C LEU A 137 2.69 -0.14 -0.60
N HIS A 138 1.65 0.55 -1.05
CA HIS A 138 1.80 1.89 -1.62
C HIS A 138 0.55 2.72 -1.29
N ILE A 139 0.61 3.49 -0.20
CA ILE A 139 -0.52 4.25 0.38
C ILE A 139 -0.92 5.50 -0.43
N GLY A 140 -1.57 5.28 -1.57
CA GLY A 140 -2.17 6.34 -2.40
C GLY A 140 -1.15 7.15 -3.18
N ASP A 141 -1.63 8.11 -3.96
CA ASP A 141 -0.83 9.06 -4.71
C ASP A 141 0.18 8.33 -5.64
N ILE A 142 -0.34 7.55 -6.58
CA ILE A 142 0.35 6.43 -7.24
C ILE A 142 1.14 6.87 -8.47
N THR A 143 0.47 7.54 -9.40
CA THR A 143 1.07 7.98 -10.67
C THR A 143 1.14 9.50 -10.71
N TYR A 144 0.12 10.14 -10.11
CA TYR A 144 -0.23 11.54 -10.29
C TYR A 144 -0.34 11.92 -11.78
N ALA A 145 -0.87 10.99 -12.57
CA ALA A 145 -1.28 11.24 -13.95
C ALA A 145 -2.24 12.44 -14.01
N ASN A 146 -3.14 12.59 -13.04
CA ASN A 146 -4.02 13.74 -12.86
C ASN A 146 -4.72 14.16 -14.17
N GLY A 147 -5.28 13.19 -14.89
CA GLY A 147 -5.94 13.34 -16.19
C GLY A 147 -5.03 13.06 -17.41
N TYR A 148 -3.71 13.01 -17.23
CA TYR A 148 -2.75 12.61 -18.28
C TYR A 148 -2.59 11.09 -18.33
N ILE A 149 -3.66 10.41 -18.74
CA ILE A 149 -3.90 8.96 -18.66
C ILE A 149 -2.70 8.08 -19.08
N SER A 150 -1.92 8.48 -20.10
CA SER A 150 -0.74 7.73 -20.58
C SER A 150 0.36 7.52 -19.53
N GLN A 151 0.36 8.31 -18.44
CA GLN A 151 1.29 8.13 -17.33
C GLN A 151 1.00 6.86 -16.50
N TRP A 152 -0.20 6.27 -16.59
CA TRP A 152 -0.50 4.98 -15.95
C TRP A 152 0.22 3.81 -16.64
N ASP A 153 0.28 3.79 -17.97
CA ASP A 153 1.10 2.82 -18.72
C ASP A 153 2.60 3.00 -18.44
N GLN A 154 3.04 4.27 -18.31
CA GLN A 154 4.42 4.57 -17.92
C GLN A 154 4.74 4.07 -16.50
N PHE A 155 3.84 4.27 -15.53
CA PHE A 155 4.05 3.85 -14.15
C PHE A 155 4.04 2.32 -14.02
N THR A 156 3.08 1.63 -14.62
CA THR A 156 3.02 0.16 -14.59
C THR A 156 4.25 -0.48 -15.24
N SER A 157 4.76 0.10 -16.33
CA SER A 157 6.05 -0.29 -16.92
C SER A 157 7.25 0.01 -16.00
N GLN A 158 7.23 1.14 -15.27
CA GLN A 158 8.28 1.50 -14.31
C GLN A 158 8.33 0.53 -13.11
N VAL A 159 7.17 0.10 -12.59
CA VAL A 159 7.10 -0.85 -11.46
C VAL A 159 7.09 -2.32 -11.88
N GLU A 160 7.00 -2.65 -13.18
CA GLU A 160 7.03 -4.03 -13.72
C GLU A 160 8.10 -4.90 -13.02
N PRO A 161 9.37 -4.47 -12.87
CA PRO A 161 10.41 -5.33 -12.29
C PRO A 161 10.17 -5.75 -10.83
N ILE A 162 9.34 -5.00 -10.10
CA ILE A 162 8.99 -5.26 -8.70
C ILE A 162 7.63 -5.95 -8.64
N ALA A 163 6.60 -5.34 -9.23
CA ALA A 163 5.20 -5.79 -9.15
C ALA A 163 4.92 -7.10 -9.89
N SER A 164 5.83 -7.56 -10.75
CA SER A 164 5.77 -8.89 -11.38
C SER A 164 6.61 -9.96 -10.68
N ALA A 165 7.23 -9.64 -9.54
CA ALA A 165 8.03 -10.55 -8.73
C ALA A 165 7.49 -10.69 -7.29
N VAL A 166 6.89 -9.64 -6.73
CA VAL A 166 6.25 -9.62 -5.42
C VAL A 166 4.88 -8.90 -5.50
N PRO A 167 3.91 -9.22 -4.61
CA PRO A 167 2.64 -8.51 -4.57
C PRO A 167 2.86 -7.01 -4.36
N TYR A 168 2.25 -6.19 -5.22
CA TYR A 168 2.32 -4.72 -5.17
C TYR A 168 0.94 -4.19 -4.80
N MET A 169 0.72 -4.06 -3.50
CA MET A 169 -0.55 -3.61 -2.93
C MET A 169 -0.60 -2.08 -2.95
N ILE A 170 -1.78 -1.50 -3.20
CA ILE A 170 -1.96 -0.04 -3.27
C ILE A 170 -3.10 0.43 -2.35
N GLY A 171 -3.02 1.66 -1.87
CA GLY A 171 -4.16 2.43 -1.37
C GLY A 171 -4.55 3.50 -2.39
N SER A 172 -5.71 4.14 -2.23
CA SER A 172 -6.09 5.32 -3.00
C SER A 172 -5.71 6.59 -2.26
N GLY A 173 -5.11 7.56 -2.95
CA GLY A 173 -4.80 8.89 -2.46
C GLY A 173 -5.73 9.97 -3.02
N ASN A 174 -5.38 11.23 -2.75
CA ASN A 174 -6.17 12.35 -3.25
C ASN A 174 -6.00 12.52 -4.78
N HIS A 175 -4.82 12.17 -5.31
CA HIS A 175 -4.56 12.24 -6.74
C HIS A 175 -5.15 11.09 -7.56
N GLU A 176 -5.67 10.04 -6.93
CA GLU A 176 -6.51 9.06 -7.61
C GLU A 176 -7.98 9.45 -7.56
N ARG A 177 -8.47 9.90 -6.39
CA ARG A 177 -9.91 9.92 -6.10
C ARG A 177 -10.58 11.27 -6.02
N ASP A 178 -9.91 12.34 -5.60
CA ASP A 178 -10.60 13.59 -5.25
C ASP A 178 -11.01 14.36 -6.52
N TRP A 179 -12.33 14.53 -6.71
CA TRP A 179 -12.93 15.34 -7.78
C TRP A 179 -14.32 15.86 -7.41
N PRO A 180 -14.70 17.10 -7.76
CA PRO A 180 -15.95 17.69 -7.27
C PRO A 180 -17.22 16.98 -7.73
N ASN A 181 -18.18 16.89 -6.82
CA ASN A 181 -19.48 16.23 -7.00
C ASN A 181 -19.42 14.71 -7.33
N THR A 182 -18.30 14.03 -7.05
CA THR A 182 -18.15 12.57 -7.30
C THR A 182 -18.35 11.68 -6.08
N GLY A 183 -18.74 12.25 -4.94
CA GLY A 183 -18.90 11.51 -3.68
C GLY A 183 -17.61 11.24 -2.91
N SER A 184 -16.46 11.78 -3.33
CA SER A 184 -15.25 11.85 -2.49
C SER A 184 -15.52 12.67 -1.22
N PHE A 185 -14.89 12.31 -0.10
CA PHE A 185 -15.06 13.06 1.16
C PHE A 185 -14.43 14.45 1.06
N TYR A 186 -13.30 14.54 0.38
CA TYR A 186 -12.60 15.77 0.01
C TYR A 186 -13.07 16.24 -1.38
N ASP A 187 -13.21 17.56 -1.52
CA ASP A 187 -13.79 18.22 -2.68
C ASP A 187 -12.73 19.06 -3.40
N THR A 188 -11.60 18.42 -3.72
CA THR A 188 -10.48 19.02 -4.47
C THR A 188 -10.51 18.54 -5.92
N LYS A 189 -9.59 19.05 -6.75
CA LYS A 189 -9.46 18.69 -8.18
C LYS A 189 -8.22 17.82 -8.43
N ASP A 190 -7.69 17.20 -7.39
CA ASP A 190 -6.35 16.62 -7.38
C ASP A 190 -6.21 15.44 -8.34
N SER A 191 -7.29 14.67 -8.57
CA SER A 191 -7.29 13.58 -9.56
C SER A 191 -7.36 14.03 -11.02
N GLY A 192 -7.50 15.33 -11.30
CA GLY A 192 -7.58 15.85 -12.68
C GLY A 192 -8.73 15.29 -13.52
N GLY A 193 -9.77 14.75 -12.87
CA GLY A 193 -10.94 14.13 -13.51
C GLY A 193 -10.93 12.60 -13.50
N GLU A 194 -9.87 11.95 -13.00
CA GLU A 194 -9.78 10.48 -12.96
C GLU A 194 -10.77 9.86 -11.95
N CYS A 195 -11.08 10.57 -10.86
CA CYS A 195 -12.15 10.27 -9.89
C CYS A 195 -12.22 8.82 -9.36
N GLY A 196 -11.07 8.14 -9.26
CA GLY A 196 -10.89 6.78 -8.77
C GLY A 196 -10.70 5.73 -9.88
N VAL A 197 -11.28 5.97 -11.06
CA VAL A 197 -11.48 4.95 -12.11
C VAL A 197 -10.19 4.21 -12.50
N LEU A 198 -9.09 4.92 -12.70
CA LEU A 198 -7.83 4.29 -13.15
C LEU A 198 -7.11 3.53 -12.04
N ALA A 199 -7.10 4.04 -10.81
CA ALA A 199 -6.57 3.30 -9.67
C ALA A 199 -7.36 2.02 -9.41
N GLU A 200 -8.69 2.11 -9.51
CA GLU A 200 -9.63 1.01 -9.33
C GLU A 200 -9.52 -0.05 -10.43
N THR A 201 -9.15 0.31 -11.66
CA THR A 201 -9.10 -0.60 -12.81
C THR A 201 -7.71 -1.16 -13.10
N MET A 202 -6.66 -0.33 -13.06
CA MET A 202 -5.29 -0.71 -13.45
C MET A 202 -4.62 -1.61 -12.41
N PHE A 203 -5.03 -1.52 -11.15
CA PHE A 203 -4.53 -2.33 -10.05
C PHE A 203 -5.68 -3.12 -9.41
N TYR A 204 -5.37 -4.31 -8.92
CA TYR A 204 -6.30 -5.16 -8.18
C TYR A 204 -5.97 -5.11 -6.69
N VAL A 205 -6.98 -4.91 -5.87
CA VAL A 205 -6.93 -5.08 -4.40
C VAL A 205 -8.13 -5.92 -3.96
N PRO A 206 -8.00 -6.75 -2.90
CA PRO A 206 -9.06 -7.64 -2.42
C PRO A 206 -10.14 -6.88 -1.62
N SER A 207 -10.74 -5.85 -2.24
CA SER A 207 -11.85 -5.09 -1.67
C SER A 207 -13.18 -5.65 -2.16
N GLU A 208 -14.14 -5.83 -1.24
CA GLU A 208 -15.54 -6.17 -1.55
C GLU A 208 -16.16 -5.19 -2.55
N ASN A 209 -15.77 -3.91 -2.48
CA ASN A 209 -16.16 -2.90 -3.45
C ASN A 209 -14.94 -2.02 -3.78
N ARG A 210 -14.32 -2.26 -4.94
CA ARG A 210 -13.12 -1.54 -5.37
C ARG A 210 -13.29 0.00 -5.39
N ALA A 211 -14.49 0.53 -5.65
CA ALA A 211 -14.78 1.97 -5.60
C ALA A 211 -14.83 2.56 -4.17
N LYS A 212 -14.93 1.71 -3.14
CA LYS A 212 -14.74 2.08 -1.72
C LYS A 212 -13.27 1.98 -1.29
N PHE A 213 -12.44 1.23 -2.01
CA PHE A 213 -10.98 1.08 -1.87
C PHE A 213 -10.43 0.62 -0.51
N TRP A 214 -11.25 0.37 0.51
CA TRP A 214 -10.79 -0.26 1.74
C TRP A 214 -10.75 -1.79 1.57
N TYR A 215 -9.74 -2.43 2.14
CA TYR A 215 -9.59 -3.87 2.18
C TYR A 215 -8.72 -4.26 3.38
N PHE A 216 -8.76 -5.53 3.75
CA PHE A 216 -7.75 -6.16 4.59
C PHE A 216 -6.92 -7.13 3.75
N THR A 217 -5.69 -7.42 4.18
CA THR A 217 -4.86 -8.44 3.53
C THR A 217 -3.90 -9.07 4.52
N ASP A 218 -3.58 -10.34 4.27
CA ASP A 218 -2.68 -11.14 5.08
C ASP A 218 -1.34 -11.33 4.38
N PHE A 219 -0.24 -11.21 5.12
CA PHE A 219 1.07 -11.57 4.60
C PHE A 219 1.99 -12.12 5.71
N GLY A 220 1.98 -13.44 5.87
CA GLY A 220 2.70 -14.12 6.96
C GLY A 220 2.23 -13.66 8.33
N MET A 221 3.16 -13.14 9.14
CA MET A 221 2.88 -12.63 10.50
C MET A 221 2.26 -11.22 10.51
N PHE A 222 2.17 -10.56 9.36
CA PHE A 222 1.53 -9.25 9.22
C PHE A 222 0.07 -9.41 8.82
N HIS A 223 -0.78 -8.66 9.50
CA HIS A 223 -2.16 -8.45 9.09
C HIS A 223 -2.45 -6.96 8.92
N PHE A 224 -3.03 -6.62 7.78
CA PHE A 224 -3.44 -5.27 7.44
C PHE A 224 -4.96 -5.14 7.69
N CYS A 225 -5.33 -4.64 8.89
CA CYS A 225 -6.68 -4.35 9.41
C CYS A 225 -7.63 -5.48 9.93
N ILE A 226 -7.40 -5.85 11.21
CA ILE A 226 -8.17 -6.72 12.15
C ILE A 226 -8.02 -8.26 11.99
N ALA A 227 -7.22 -8.87 12.88
CA ALA A 227 -6.97 -10.32 12.91
C ALA A 227 -6.76 -10.94 14.30
N ASP A 228 -6.70 -12.29 14.32
CA ASP A 228 -6.21 -13.12 15.42
C ASP A 228 -4.73 -12.83 15.73
N ARG A 229 -4.51 -12.07 16.81
CA ARG A 229 -3.18 -11.63 17.26
C ARG A 229 -2.26 -12.75 17.75
N GLN A 230 -2.75 -13.99 17.95
CA GLN A 230 -1.88 -15.12 18.32
C GLN A 230 -1.09 -15.62 17.12
N LYS A 231 -1.73 -15.67 15.94
CA LYS A 231 -1.11 -16.07 14.68
C LYS A 231 -0.45 -14.89 13.96
N GLN A 232 -1.00 -13.68 14.12
CA GLN A 232 -0.57 -12.48 13.42
C GLN A 232 -0.36 -11.34 14.43
N PRO A 233 0.79 -11.34 15.14
CA PRO A 233 1.04 -10.43 16.25
C PRO A 233 1.24 -8.98 15.80
N TRP A 234 1.56 -8.75 14.52
CA TRP A 234 1.85 -7.43 13.93
C TRP A 234 0.61 -6.88 13.20
N LEU A 235 -0.11 -6.00 13.89
CA LEU A 235 -1.29 -5.33 13.35
C LEU A 235 -0.88 -3.96 12.79
N ILE A 236 -1.10 -3.76 11.48
CA ILE A 236 -0.71 -2.55 10.77
C ILE A 236 -1.94 -1.86 10.18
N PHE A 237 -1.97 -0.53 10.32
CA PHE A 237 -2.91 0.37 9.66
C PHE A 237 -2.15 1.22 8.65
N ALA A 238 -2.77 1.47 7.51
CA ALA A 238 -2.16 2.22 6.42
C ALA A 238 -3.24 3.09 5.76
N ALA A 239 -2.99 4.40 5.68
CA ALA A 239 -3.90 5.36 5.03
C ALA A 239 -3.08 6.36 4.20
N HIS A 240 -3.68 6.95 3.16
CA HIS A 240 -2.97 7.96 2.37
C HIS A 240 -2.79 9.27 3.14
N ARG A 241 -3.89 9.96 3.48
CA ARG A 241 -3.84 11.22 4.25
C ARG A 241 -3.47 10.97 5.72
N VAL A 242 -2.86 11.95 6.37
CA VAL A 242 -2.38 11.80 7.76
C VAL A 242 -3.57 11.87 8.73
N LEU A 243 -4.06 10.70 9.15
CA LEU A 243 -5.14 10.60 10.15
C LEU A 243 -4.63 10.61 11.60
N GLY A 244 -3.32 10.46 11.83
CA GLY A 244 -2.72 10.40 13.17
C GLY A 244 -2.06 11.70 13.60
N TYR A 245 -0.77 11.83 13.25
CA TYR A 245 0.10 12.94 13.65
C TYR A 245 1.08 13.27 12.53
N SER A 246 1.24 14.56 12.24
CA SER A 246 2.35 15.12 11.46
C SER A 246 2.66 16.55 11.90
N SER A 247 3.92 16.95 11.79
CA SER A 247 4.40 18.33 12.00
C SER A 247 4.52 19.16 10.72
N ASP A 248 3.94 18.73 9.59
CA ASP A 248 4.02 19.52 8.36
C ASP A 248 3.39 20.91 8.52
N TYR A 249 4.08 21.88 7.94
CA TYR A 249 3.72 23.28 7.89
C TYR A 249 2.30 23.55 7.37
N PHE A 250 1.78 22.79 6.40
CA PHE A 250 0.43 23.06 5.89
C PHE A 250 -0.67 22.70 6.91
N TYR A 251 -0.53 21.61 7.67
CA TYR A 251 -1.43 21.33 8.79
C TYR A 251 -1.24 22.39 9.90
N GLY A 252 -0.01 22.79 10.19
CA GLY A 252 0.30 23.83 11.19
C GLY A 252 -0.33 25.19 10.87
N LEU A 253 -0.39 25.58 9.59
CA LEU A 253 -1.09 26.79 9.14
C LEU A 253 -2.61 26.75 9.39
N GLU A 254 -3.21 25.56 9.33
CA GLU A 254 -4.63 25.34 9.62
C GLU A 254 -4.91 25.16 11.13
N GLY A 255 -3.88 25.24 11.98
CA GLY A 255 -3.99 25.01 13.42
C GLY A 255 -4.13 23.53 13.80
N SER A 256 -3.68 22.62 12.93
CA SER A 256 -3.76 21.17 13.11
C SER A 256 -2.37 20.50 13.04
N PHE A 257 -2.36 19.21 13.36
CA PHE A 257 -1.22 18.29 13.23
C PHE A 257 -1.66 16.96 12.57
N ALA A 258 -2.72 17.01 11.77
CA ALA A 258 -3.34 15.91 11.02
C ALA A 258 -4.47 16.46 10.14
N GLU A 259 -5.07 15.61 9.31
CA GLU A 259 -6.40 15.88 8.74
C GLU A 259 -7.43 16.22 9.84
N PRO A 260 -8.28 17.25 9.65
CA PRO A 260 -9.37 17.55 10.58
C PRO A 260 -10.29 16.34 10.79
N MET A 261 -10.59 16.02 12.06
CA MET A 261 -11.36 14.83 12.49
C MET A 261 -10.65 13.48 12.26
N GLY A 262 -9.39 13.46 11.81
CA GLY A 262 -8.69 12.24 11.41
C GLY A 262 -8.46 11.24 12.56
N ARG A 263 -8.06 11.72 13.74
CA ARG A 263 -7.69 10.85 14.88
C ARG A 263 -8.83 10.64 15.86
N GLU A 264 -9.73 11.62 15.97
CA GLU A 264 -10.67 11.77 17.09
C GLU A 264 -11.59 10.54 17.24
N SER A 265 -12.06 9.96 16.14
CA SER A 265 -12.86 8.72 16.13
C SER A 265 -12.04 7.44 15.99
N LEU A 266 -10.86 7.49 15.35
CA LEU A 266 -10.07 6.29 15.03
C LEU A 266 -9.13 5.87 16.15
N GLN A 267 -8.61 6.81 16.96
CA GLN A 267 -7.67 6.50 18.04
C GLN A 267 -8.25 5.54 19.08
N GLN A 268 -9.57 5.58 19.34
CA GLN A 268 -10.23 4.62 20.23
C GLN A 268 -10.21 3.19 19.67
N LEU A 269 -10.35 3.02 18.35
CA LEU A 269 -10.23 1.71 17.70
C LEU A 269 -8.79 1.23 17.68
N TRP A 270 -7.84 2.12 17.33
CA TRP A 270 -6.41 1.82 17.37
C TRP A 270 -5.95 1.39 18.77
N GLN A 271 -6.41 2.08 19.81
CA GLN A 271 -6.12 1.75 21.20
C GLN A 271 -6.79 0.45 21.66
N LYS A 272 -8.09 0.28 21.39
CA LYS A 272 -8.84 -0.94 21.74
C LYS A 272 -8.22 -2.20 21.14
N TYR A 273 -7.94 -2.18 19.83
CA TYR A 273 -7.34 -3.31 19.12
C TYR A 273 -5.81 -3.37 19.23
N LYS A 274 -5.20 -2.44 20.00
CA LYS A 274 -3.76 -2.33 20.26
C LYS A 274 -2.95 -2.39 18.96
N LEU A 275 -3.27 -1.46 18.07
CA LEU A 275 -2.61 -1.25 16.80
C LEU A 275 -1.14 -0.88 17.05
N ASP A 276 -0.24 -1.54 16.33
CA ASP A 276 1.19 -1.37 16.55
C ASP A 276 1.71 -0.13 15.82
N LEU A 277 1.49 -0.11 14.51
CA LEU A 277 2.02 0.88 13.58
C LEU A 277 0.89 1.43 12.70
N ALA A 278 0.85 2.75 12.57
CA ALA A 278 -0.02 3.45 11.63
C ALA A 278 0.83 4.24 10.62
N PHE A 279 0.74 3.88 9.35
CA PHE A 279 1.48 4.52 8.26
C PHE A 279 0.62 5.52 7.49
N TYR A 280 1.22 6.66 7.16
CA TYR A 280 0.61 7.73 6.38
C TYR A 280 1.51 8.19 5.24
N GLY A 281 0.89 8.50 4.10
CA GLY A 281 1.50 9.22 2.99
C GLY A 281 1.16 10.71 3.06
N HIS A 282 0.85 11.27 1.89
CA HIS A 282 0.34 12.64 1.67
C HIS A 282 1.28 13.80 2.01
N VAL A 283 1.87 13.81 3.20
CA VAL A 283 2.91 14.76 3.67
C VAL A 283 4.27 14.30 3.16
N HIS A 284 4.89 15.11 2.30
CA HIS A 284 6.11 14.78 1.54
C HIS A 284 7.42 14.80 2.39
N ASN A 285 7.43 14.12 3.54
CA ASN A 285 8.60 13.98 4.41
C ASN A 285 8.63 12.60 5.12
N TYR A 286 9.57 12.45 6.05
CA TYR A 286 9.58 11.35 7.01
C TYR A 286 9.45 11.90 8.43
N GLU A 287 8.48 11.40 9.19
CA GLU A 287 8.26 11.71 10.60
C GLU A 287 7.84 10.44 11.35
N ARG A 288 8.27 10.29 12.61
CA ARG A 288 7.89 9.18 13.49
C ARG A 288 7.57 9.69 14.89
N THR A 289 6.48 9.22 15.47
CA THR A 289 6.10 9.54 16.85
C THR A 289 6.72 8.56 17.86
N CYS A 290 6.67 8.93 19.14
CA CYS A 290 6.63 7.94 20.23
C CYS A 290 5.38 7.05 20.11
N PRO A 291 5.30 5.91 20.81
CA PRO A 291 4.02 5.29 21.14
C PRO A 291 3.15 6.33 21.86
N ILE A 292 1.99 6.67 21.26
CA ILE A 292 1.21 7.86 21.61
C ILE A 292 -0.28 7.52 21.69
N TYR A 293 -0.98 8.14 22.63
CA TYR A 293 -2.44 8.09 22.74
C TYR A 293 -2.94 9.43 23.29
N GLN A 294 -4.05 9.96 22.77
CA GLN A 294 -4.61 11.27 23.16
C GLN A 294 -3.56 12.40 23.26
N ASN A 295 -2.68 12.48 22.24
CA ASN A 295 -1.58 13.45 22.14
C ASN A 295 -0.50 13.35 23.25
N GLN A 296 -0.46 12.28 24.04
CA GLN A 296 0.56 12.04 25.08
C GLN A 296 1.41 10.82 24.74
N CYS A 297 2.74 10.95 24.85
CA CYS A 297 3.64 9.79 24.74
C CYS A 297 3.40 8.86 25.94
N VAL A 298 2.94 7.64 25.66
CA VAL A 298 2.66 6.60 26.66
C VAL A 298 3.82 5.63 26.86
N ASN A 299 4.90 5.81 26.10
CA ASN A 299 6.18 5.15 26.27
C ASN A 299 7.33 6.14 25.94
N THR A 300 8.37 6.16 26.77
CA THR A 300 9.51 7.08 26.66
C THR A 300 10.60 6.62 25.69
N GLU A 301 10.66 5.32 25.39
CA GLU A 301 11.68 4.70 24.55
C GLU A 301 11.73 5.26 23.13
N LYS A 302 12.92 5.24 22.53
CA LYS A 302 13.18 5.85 21.21
C LYS A 302 13.46 4.85 20.10
N SER A 303 14.12 3.74 20.40
CA SER A 303 14.57 2.74 19.42
C SER A 303 14.36 1.29 19.86
N HIS A 304 14.23 0.99 21.16
CA HIS A 304 14.09 -0.38 21.65
C HIS A 304 12.86 -0.50 22.55
N TYR A 305 11.73 -0.82 21.94
CA TYR A 305 10.47 -1.04 22.66
C TYR A 305 10.40 -2.50 23.15
N SER A 306 10.10 -2.69 24.44
CA SER A 306 9.90 -3.99 25.04
C SER A 306 8.55 -4.11 25.73
N GLY A 307 7.91 -5.28 25.64
CA GLY A 307 6.60 -5.53 26.25
C GLY A 307 5.45 -4.72 25.62
N PRO A 308 4.44 -4.29 26.41
CA PRO A 308 3.29 -3.55 25.89
C PRO A 308 3.69 -2.11 25.51
N LEU A 309 3.30 -1.68 24.30
CA LEU A 309 3.60 -0.33 23.80
C LEU A 309 2.75 0.77 24.46
N ASN A 310 1.63 0.40 25.09
CA ASN A 310 0.59 1.26 25.68
C ASN A 310 -0.12 2.24 24.71
N GLY A 311 0.34 2.37 23.46
CA GLY A 311 -0.26 3.14 22.38
C GLY A 311 0.42 2.87 21.03
N THR A 312 -0.12 3.45 19.97
CA THR A 312 0.33 3.20 18.59
C THR A 312 1.52 4.10 18.21
N ILE A 313 2.44 3.59 17.39
CA ILE A 313 3.48 4.41 16.74
C ILE A 313 2.93 4.88 15.39
N HIS A 314 2.95 6.20 15.16
CA HIS A 314 2.53 6.80 13.91
C HIS A 314 3.76 7.19 13.09
N VAL A 315 3.73 6.84 11.79
CA VAL A 315 4.83 7.09 10.85
C VAL A 315 4.28 7.78 9.61
N VAL A 316 4.78 8.97 9.32
CA VAL A 316 4.65 9.61 8.01
C VAL A 316 5.83 9.15 7.18
N CYS A 317 5.56 8.53 6.03
CA CYS A 317 6.58 8.03 5.12
C CYS A 317 6.19 8.31 3.67
N TRP A 318 6.45 9.54 3.21
CA TRP A 318 6.15 9.93 1.83
C TRP A 318 7.31 10.62 1.12
N MET A 319 7.33 10.52 -0.22
CA MET A 319 8.48 10.93 -1.02
C MET A 319 8.60 12.46 -1.15
N ARG A 320 9.75 13.02 -0.77
CA ARG A 320 10.03 14.45 -0.89
C ARG A 320 10.36 14.89 -2.32
N ARG A 321 9.34 15.20 -3.13
CA ARG A 321 9.50 16.03 -4.33
C ARG A 321 9.84 17.48 -3.94
N LYS A 322 11.12 17.89 -4.00
CA LYS A 322 11.51 19.32 -4.06
C LYS A 322 12.76 19.55 -4.90
N PRO A 323 12.75 20.49 -5.87
CA PRO A 323 13.97 21.18 -6.29
C PRO A 323 14.49 22.04 -5.13
N PRO A 324 15.77 22.45 -5.13
CA PRO A 324 16.36 23.20 -4.02
C PRO A 324 15.63 24.53 -3.77
N ILE A 325 15.38 24.83 -2.49
CA ILE A 325 15.11 26.20 -2.07
C ILE A 325 16.42 26.98 -2.28
N LYS A 326 16.39 27.99 -3.15
CA LYS A 326 17.52 28.93 -3.26
C LYS A 326 17.63 29.72 -1.97
N LEU A 327 18.66 29.40 -1.17
CA LEU A 327 19.32 30.46 -0.40
C LEU A 327 20.02 31.39 -1.39
N GLN A 328 20.11 32.68 -1.06
CA GLN A 328 20.67 33.69 -1.97
C GLN A 328 22.18 33.54 -2.19
N PRO A 329 22.72 34.09 -3.29
CA PRO A 329 23.77 33.39 -4.04
C PRO A 329 25.20 33.87 -3.75
N SER A 330 26.13 32.92 -3.75
CA SER A 330 27.51 33.17 -4.12
C SER A 330 28.05 32.04 -5.00
N ASP A 331 28.10 32.36 -6.29
CA ASP A 331 28.96 31.79 -7.32
C ASP A 331 28.70 30.39 -7.95
N THR A 332 28.68 30.47 -9.29
CA THR A 332 28.94 29.54 -10.38
C THR A 332 28.50 28.06 -10.48
N ARG A 333 28.00 27.83 -11.72
CA ARG A 333 28.10 26.65 -12.61
C ARG A 333 26.95 25.66 -12.59
N VAL A 334 26.46 25.42 -13.81
CA VAL A 334 25.33 24.56 -14.16
C VAL A 334 25.86 23.16 -14.43
N GLU A 335 25.29 22.16 -13.76
CA GLU A 335 25.18 20.82 -14.32
C GLU A 335 23.72 20.37 -14.23
N SER A 336 23.14 20.04 -15.38
CA SER A 336 21.75 19.57 -15.48
C SER A 336 21.69 18.08 -15.20
N PHE A 337 21.45 17.70 -13.94
CA PHE A 337 21.13 16.31 -13.59
C PHE A 337 19.63 16.06 -13.66
N THR A 338 19.23 15.15 -14.55
CA THR A 338 17.89 14.54 -14.55
C THR A 338 17.82 13.54 -13.40
N GLU A 339 17.74 14.02 -12.15
CA GLU A 339 17.72 13.11 -11.00
C GLU A 339 16.48 12.22 -11.01
N ILE A 340 16.75 10.92 -10.92
CA ILE A 340 15.79 9.85 -10.71
C ILE A 340 15.05 10.11 -9.38
N MET A 341 13.78 9.70 -9.30
CA MET A 341 13.00 9.73 -8.06
C MET A 341 13.79 9.10 -6.91
N THR A 342 14.20 9.90 -5.94
CA THR A 342 14.79 9.39 -4.70
C THR A 342 13.68 8.87 -3.78
N LEU A 343 13.38 7.59 -3.96
CA LEU A 343 12.47 6.76 -3.17
C LEU A 343 13.03 6.46 -1.77
N ASP A 344 12.79 7.32 -0.78
CA ASP A 344 13.10 6.95 0.60
C ASP A 344 12.16 5.81 1.04
N LEU A 345 12.72 4.72 1.59
CA LEU A 345 12.03 3.45 1.80
C LEU A 345 11.84 3.17 3.30
N SER A 346 10.59 2.94 3.69
CA SER A 346 10.24 2.44 5.03
C SER A 346 10.09 0.92 4.99
N ILE A 347 10.98 0.21 5.68
CA ILE A 347 11.11 -1.25 5.65
C ILE A 347 10.75 -1.85 7.00
N LEU A 348 9.80 -2.78 7.01
CA LEU A 348 9.46 -3.59 8.18
C LEU A 348 10.04 -4.99 8.05
N THR A 349 10.88 -5.42 8.99
CA THR A 349 11.42 -6.77 9.08
C THR A 349 10.87 -7.50 10.31
N ALA A 350 9.87 -8.36 10.14
CA ALA A 350 9.51 -9.31 11.20
C ALA A 350 10.52 -10.48 11.20
N PHE A 351 11.20 -10.68 12.32
CA PHE A 351 12.14 -11.79 12.54
C PHE A 351 11.45 -12.99 13.21
N SER A 352 10.46 -12.73 14.05
CA SER A 352 9.65 -13.75 14.72
C SER A 352 8.29 -13.19 15.11
N HIS A 353 7.46 -14.01 15.76
CA HIS A 353 6.20 -13.55 16.36
C HIS A 353 6.42 -12.54 17.49
N SER A 354 7.59 -12.56 18.13
CA SER A 354 7.94 -11.67 19.24
C SER A 354 8.88 -10.51 18.86
N SER A 355 9.45 -10.48 17.65
CA SER A 355 10.41 -9.43 17.25
C SER A 355 10.16 -8.83 15.86
N LEU A 356 10.00 -7.50 15.84
CA LEU A 356 9.86 -6.65 14.65
C LEU A 356 10.96 -5.58 14.64
N LEU A 357 11.52 -5.31 13.47
CA LEU A 357 12.41 -4.18 13.18
C LEU A 357 11.76 -3.26 12.14
N PHE A 358 11.87 -1.96 12.34
CA PHE A 358 11.60 -0.93 11.34
C PHE A 358 12.92 -0.26 10.94
N GLU A 359 13.14 -0.05 9.64
CA GLU A 359 14.24 0.72 9.07
C GLU A 359 13.69 1.80 8.12
N TYR A 360 14.05 3.07 8.32
CA TYR A 360 13.89 4.12 7.32
C TYR A 360 15.20 4.31 6.56
N LYS A 361 15.18 4.07 5.25
CA LYS A 361 16.34 4.18 4.35
C LYS A 361 16.17 5.32 3.37
N LYS A 362 17.25 6.09 3.12
CA LYS A 362 17.21 7.09 2.05
C LYS A 362 17.60 6.49 0.72
N SER A 363 16.94 6.91 -0.35
CA SER A 363 17.19 6.38 -1.70
C SER A 363 18.57 6.76 -2.25
N ARG A 364 19.07 7.93 -1.86
CA ARG A 364 20.31 8.51 -2.40
C ARG A 364 21.53 7.60 -2.18
N ASP A 365 21.55 6.87 -1.07
CA ASP A 365 22.69 6.06 -0.63
C ASP A 365 22.31 4.66 -0.10
N GLY A 366 21.02 4.36 0.06
CA GLY A 366 20.54 3.08 0.60
C GLY A 366 20.76 2.89 2.10
N ASN A 367 21.32 3.90 2.78
CA ASN A 367 21.66 3.81 4.21
C ASN A 367 20.43 3.97 5.10
N VAL A 368 20.47 3.35 6.29
CA VAL A 368 19.46 3.55 7.35
C VAL A 368 19.71 4.88 8.05
N TYR A 369 18.66 5.70 8.20
CA TYR A 369 18.70 7.00 8.89
C TYR A 369 17.85 7.07 10.15
N ASP A 370 16.86 6.19 10.30
CA ASP A 370 16.12 5.96 11.56
C ASP A 370 15.72 4.48 11.62
N SER A 371 15.64 3.93 12.83
CA SER A 371 15.22 2.56 13.06
C SER A 371 14.71 2.36 14.48
N PHE A 372 13.84 1.36 14.65
CA PHE A 372 13.44 0.89 15.97
C PHE A 372 13.06 -0.58 15.94
N THR A 373 13.11 -1.23 17.10
CA THR A 373 12.72 -2.62 17.32
C THR A 373 11.58 -2.70 18.32
N ILE A 374 10.66 -3.63 18.12
CA ILE A 374 9.63 -4.02 19.09
C ILE A 374 9.87 -5.48 19.46
N THR A 375 10.11 -5.75 20.75
CA THR A 375 10.32 -7.10 21.30
C THR A 375 9.33 -7.39 22.43
N ARG A 376 8.34 -8.26 22.18
CA ARG A 376 7.25 -8.54 23.13
C ARG A 376 6.62 -9.90 22.85
N ASP A 377 5.96 -10.49 23.83
CA ASP A 377 5.22 -11.75 23.66
C ASP A 377 3.72 -11.52 23.46
N TYR A 378 2.99 -12.58 23.08
CA TYR A 378 1.53 -12.54 22.94
C TYR A 378 0.81 -12.09 24.23
N LYS A 379 1.35 -12.43 25.41
CA LYS A 379 0.84 -11.95 26.71
C LYS A 379 0.84 -10.41 26.82
N ASP A 380 1.79 -9.74 26.18
CA ASP A 380 1.94 -8.28 26.21
C ASP A 380 0.98 -7.61 25.20
N VAL A 381 0.57 -8.33 24.16
CA VAL A 381 -0.54 -7.94 23.27
C VAL A 381 -1.89 -8.13 24.00
N LEU A 382 -2.03 -9.13 24.88
CA LEU A 382 -3.23 -9.31 25.70
C LEU A 382 -3.31 -8.35 26.90
N ALA A 383 -2.18 -7.92 27.46
CA ALA A 383 -2.11 -7.02 28.62
C ALA A 383 -2.96 -5.75 28.45
N CYS A 384 -3.75 -5.40 29.47
CA CYS A 384 -4.63 -4.23 29.42
C CYS A 384 -3.84 -2.91 29.33
N VAL A 385 -4.31 -2.02 28.45
CA VAL A 385 -3.80 -0.65 28.30
C VAL A 385 -4.93 0.35 28.56
N HIS A 386 -4.61 1.64 28.73
CA HIS A 386 -5.62 2.69 28.86
C HIS A 386 -6.58 2.65 27.65
N ASP A 387 -7.89 2.65 27.88
CA ASP A 387 -8.96 2.47 26.87
C ASP A 387 -8.82 1.21 25.97
N GLY A 388 -8.02 0.22 26.38
CA GLY A 388 -7.77 -1.03 25.65
C GLY A 388 -7.68 -2.23 26.59
N CYS A 389 -8.75 -2.45 27.37
CA CYS A 389 -8.92 -3.56 28.29
C CYS A 389 -10.30 -4.21 28.05
N GLU A 390 -10.36 -5.53 27.95
CA GLU A 390 -11.62 -6.25 27.73
C GLU A 390 -12.42 -6.38 29.05
N PRO A 391 -13.76 -6.43 28.99
CA PRO A 391 -14.59 -6.60 30.18
C PRO A 391 -14.29 -7.91 30.92
N THR A 392 -14.17 -7.84 32.25
CA THR A 392 -14.02 -9.02 33.11
C THR A 392 -15.32 -9.34 33.85
N THR A 393 -15.51 -10.61 34.19
CA THR A 393 -16.56 -11.07 35.11
C THR A 393 -15.95 -11.45 36.45
N LEU A 394 -16.72 -11.28 37.53
CA LEU A 394 -16.33 -11.73 38.88
C LEU A 394 -16.68 -13.21 39.15
N ALA A 395 -17.29 -13.90 38.18
CA ALA A 395 -17.54 -15.34 38.26
C ALA A 395 -16.23 -16.13 38.16
N THR A 396 -16.06 -17.12 39.05
CA THR A 396 -14.90 -18.01 39.17
C THR A 396 -15.30 -19.46 38.96
#